data_AF-A0A8J8E2M2-F1
#
_entry.id   AF-A0A8J8E2M2-F1
#
_cell.length_a   1.000
_cell.length_b   1.000
_cell.length_c   1.000
_cell.angle_alpha   90.00
_cell.angle_beta   90.00
_cell.angle_gamma   90.00
#
_symmetry.space_group_name_H-M   'P 1'
#
loop_
_entity.id
_entity.type
_entity.pdbx_description
1 polymer ?
#
loop_
_entity_poly.entity_id
_entity_poly.type
_entity_poly.pdbx_seq_one_letter_code
_entity_poly.pdbx_strand_id
1 'polypeptide(L)'
;MGYNQRRNRNFEERRYRQDTTLNNRNIEEVFEKFNNLKFWELQSSIRGNKEAINEVYKRIRSRFASFSEWDEKEMLRNAAIVAAKAVVDDVHTTQVRKIIEMAKDVHIRFSIKQEEKEENVKKEIQSTARRMMMLLAYTAGKNKNVSNFANSLQPVLAWLLENPSKENFNRVYEFFEAIISYHRYFGGKE
;
A
#
# COMPACT_ATOMS: atom_id res chain seq x y z
N MET A 1 -14.51 -48.34 21.16
CA MET A 1 -14.88 -46.99 20.68
C MET A 1 -13.65 -46.25 20.12
N GLY A 2 -13.14 -46.61 18.92
CA GLY A 2 -11.88 -46.02 18.41
C GLY A 2 -11.79 -45.81 16.90
N TYR A 3 -12.80 -46.19 16.13
CA TYR A 3 -12.73 -46.17 14.66
C TYR A 3 -13.22 -44.86 14.02
N ASN A 4 -13.96 -44.01 14.75
CA ASN A 4 -14.49 -42.74 14.21
C ASN A 4 -13.52 -41.55 14.32
N GLN A 5 -12.50 -41.58 15.19
CA GLN A 5 -11.56 -40.45 15.35
C GLN A 5 -10.46 -40.41 14.28
N ARG A 6 -10.12 -41.53 13.63
CA ARG A 6 -9.09 -41.58 12.58
C ARG A 6 -9.61 -41.12 11.20
N ARG A 7 -10.91 -41.25 10.92
CA ARG A 7 -11.50 -40.77 9.66
C ARG A 7 -11.66 -39.24 9.63
N ASN A 8 -11.95 -38.60 10.77
CA ASN A 8 -12.06 -37.13 10.85
C ASN A 8 -10.72 -36.41 10.68
N ARG A 9 -9.63 -36.88 11.30
CA ARG A 9 -8.29 -36.26 11.13
C ARG A 9 -7.80 -36.28 9.69
N ASN A 10 -8.01 -37.38 8.97
CA ASN A 10 -7.63 -37.47 7.55
C ASN A 10 -8.48 -36.59 6.63
N PHE A 11 -9.71 -36.22 7.04
CA PHE A 11 -10.56 -35.29 6.29
C PHE A 11 -10.18 -33.83 6.55
N GLU A 12 -9.85 -33.49 7.80
CA GLU A 12 -9.37 -32.17 8.18
C GLU A 12 -7.98 -31.89 7.62
N GLU A 13 -7.05 -32.85 7.65
CA GLU A 13 -5.72 -32.71 7.03
C GLU A 13 -5.80 -32.61 5.49
N ARG A 14 -6.78 -33.28 4.86
CA ARG A 14 -7.02 -33.14 3.41
C ARG A 14 -7.63 -31.80 3.04
N ARG A 15 -8.54 -31.24 3.86
CA ARG A 15 -9.04 -29.87 3.68
C ARG A 15 -7.94 -28.85 3.92
N TYR A 16 -7.11 -29.03 4.95
CA TYR A 16 -5.99 -28.14 5.24
C TYR A 16 -4.91 -28.19 4.14
N ARG A 17 -4.65 -29.36 3.55
CA ARG A 17 -3.75 -29.51 2.40
C ARG A 17 -4.35 -29.07 1.06
N GLN A 18 -5.68 -29.09 0.91
CA GLN A 18 -6.36 -28.54 -0.28
C GLN A 18 -6.49 -27.01 -0.21
N ASP A 19 -6.67 -26.43 0.98
CA ASP A 19 -6.68 -24.97 1.19
C ASP A 19 -5.28 -24.34 1.09
N THR A 20 -4.22 -25.10 1.34
CA THR A 20 -2.82 -24.64 1.14
C THR A 20 -2.32 -24.80 -0.30
N THR A 21 -3.10 -25.41 -1.19
CA THR A 21 -2.92 -25.29 -2.65
C THR A 21 -3.75 -24.14 -3.21
N LEU A 22 -3.65 -22.96 -2.61
CA LEU A 22 -3.75 -21.74 -3.42
C LEU A 22 -2.67 -21.85 -4.48
N ASN A 23 -3.14 -22.11 -5.71
CA ASN A 23 -2.30 -22.45 -6.84
C ASN A 23 -1.22 -21.37 -7.00
N ASN A 24 0.05 -21.69 -6.71
CA ASN A 24 1.18 -20.77 -6.90
C ASN A 24 1.11 -20.05 -8.26
N ARG A 25 0.53 -20.72 -9.27
CA ARG A 25 0.20 -20.14 -10.59
C ARG A 25 -0.64 -18.87 -10.52
N ASN A 26 -1.68 -18.80 -9.69
CA ASN A 26 -2.51 -17.61 -9.54
C ASN A 26 -1.74 -16.45 -8.88
N ILE A 27 -0.90 -16.76 -7.88
CA ILE A 27 -0.05 -15.74 -7.22
C ILE A 27 0.93 -15.15 -8.23
N GLU A 28 1.63 -16.00 -8.99
CA GLU A 28 2.56 -15.54 -10.03
C GLU A 28 1.85 -14.81 -11.16
N GLU A 29 0.68 -15.25 -11.59
CA GLU A 29 -0.10 -14.54 -12.63
C GLU A 29 -0.48 -13.13 -12.19
N VAL A 30 -0.97 -12.98 -10.95
CA VAL A 30 -1.29 -11.67 -10.38
C VAL A 30 -0.03 -10.81 -10.25
N PHE A 31 1.08 -11.39 -9.79
CA PHE A 31 2.35 -10.67 -9.66
C PHE A 31 2.89 -10.21 -11.01
N GLU A 32 2.83 -11.05 -12.03
CA GLU A 32 3.22 -10.72 -13.40
C GLU A 32 2.35 -9.62 -14.00
N LYS A 33 1.05 -9.62 -13.73
CA LYS A 33 0.17 -8.51 -14.15
C LYS A 33 0.62 -7.20 -13.52
N PHE A 34 1.01 -7.18 -12.24
CA PHE A 34 1.59 -6.00 -11.62
C PHE A 34 2.95 -5.62 -12.25
N ASN A 35 3.88 -6.56 -12.43
CA ASN A 35 5.21 -6.31 -13.00
C ASN A 35 5.15 -5.73 -14.43
N ASN A 36 4.16 -6.17 -15.21
CA ASN A 36 3.95 -5.74 -16.57
C ASN A 36 2.97 -4.54 -16.68
N LEU A 37 2.58 -3.94 -15.55
CA LEU A 37 1.63 -2.81 -15.47
C LEU A 37 0.28 -3.09 -16.15
N LYS A 38 -0.12 -4.37 -16.24
CA LYS A 38 -1.37 -4.83 -16.85
C LYS A 38 -2.54 -4.71 -15.89
N PHE A 39 -2.70 -3.54 -15.27
CA PHE A 39 -3.66 -3.32 -14.20
C PHE A 39 -5.12 -3.50 -14.64
N TRP A 40 -5.41 -3.28 -15.94
CA TRP A 40 -6.74 -3.51 -16.51
C TRP A 40 -7.20 -4.94 -16.44
N GLU A 41 -6.28 -5.90 -16.40
CA GLU A 41 -6.60 -7.32 -16.26
C GLU A 41 -6.97 -7.71 -14.82
N LEU A 42 -6.73 -6.79 -13.87
CA LEU A 42 -6.97 -7.00 -12.44
C LEU A 42 -8.22 -6.29 -11.92
N GLN A 43 -8.74 -5.29 -12.64
CA GLN A 43 -9.76 -4.35 -12.14
C GLN A 43 -10.96 -5.05 -11.49
N SER A 44 -11.59 -5.99 -12.20
CA SER A 44 -12.79 -6.68 -11.74
C SER A 44 -12.51 -7.89 -10.83
N SER A 45 -11.24 -8.26 -10.64
CA SER A 45 -10.85 -9.51 -9.98
C SER A 45 -10.09 -9.32 -8.66
N ILE A 46 -9.76 -8.08 -8.25
CA ILE A 46 -9.02 -7.81 -7.00
C ILE A 46 -9.66 -8.49 -5.78
N ARG A 47 -10.98 -8.34 -5.58
CA ARG A 47 -11.67 -8.94 -4.43
C ARG A 47 -11.74 -10.47 -4.52
N GLY A 48 -11.81 -11.02 -5.73
CA GLY A 48 -11.79 -12.47 -5.98
C GLY A 48 -10.40 -13.10 -5.86
N ASN A 49 -9.33 -12.30 -5.95
CA ASN A 49 -7.94 -12.70 -5.84
C ASN A 49 -7.31 -12.32 -4.48
N LYS A 50 -8.13 -12.23 -3.43
CA LYS A 50 -7.73 -11.76 -2.09
C LYS A 50 -6.44 -12.41 -1.59
N GLU A 51 -6.34 -13.73 -1.68
CA GLU A 51 -5.18 -14.47 -1.17
C GLU A 51 -3.93 -14.20 -2.01
N ALA A 52 -4.06 -14.16 -3.34
CA ALA A 52 -2.95 -13.80 -4.22
C ALA A 52 -2.44 -12.38 -3.95
N ILE A 53 -3.35 -11.41 -3.77
CA ILE A 53 -3.00 -10.03 -3.40
C ILE A 53 -2.30 -9.98 -2.04
N ASN A 54 -2.75 -10.76 -1.05
CA ASN A 54 -2.10 -10.81 0.25
C ASN A 54 -0.66 -11.34 0.15
N GLU A 55 -0.43 -12.38 -0.65
CA GLU A 55 0.92 -12.93 -0.85
C GLU A 55 1.82 -11.99 -1.65
N VAL A 56 1.32 -11.40 -2.73
CA VAL A 56 2.06 -10.38 -3.50
C VAL A 56 2.43 -9.19 -2.63
N TYR A 57 1.50 -8.71 -1.81
CA TYR A 57 1.75 -7.63 -0.85
C TYR A 57 2.83 -8.01 0.19
N LYS A 58 2.79 -9.23 0.74
CA LYS A 58 3.83 -9.70 1.67
C LYS A 58 5.22 -9.68 1.04
N ARG A 59 5.36 -10.05 -0.24
CA ARG A 59 6.64 -10.05 -0.97
C ARG A 59 7.26 -8.65 -1.06
N ILE A 60 6.44 -7.61 -1.24
CA ILE A 60 6.95 -6.24 -1.36
C ILE A 60 7.05 -5.50 -0.03
N ARG A 61 6.41 -5.99 1.04
CA ARG A 61 6.31 -5.27 2.32
C ARG A 61 7.67 -4.91 2.93
N SER A 62 8.67 -5.79 2.85
CA SER A 62 10.00 -5.48 3.36
C SER A 62 10.73 -4.42 2.53
N ARG A 63 10.35 -4.24 1.25
CA ARG A 63 11.02 -3.32 0.32
C ARG A 63 10.63 -1.86 0.49
N PHE A 64 9.60 -1.54 1.27
CA PHE A 64 9.23 -0.14 1.58
C PHE A 64 10.34 0.62 2.32
N ALA A 65 11.22 -0.08 3.03
CA ALA A 65 12.40 0.53 3.67
C ALA A 65 13.41 1.05 2.64
N SER A 66 13.43 0.48 1.44
CA SER A 66 14.31 0.87 0.32
C SER A 66 13.59 1.78 -0.68
N PHE A 67 12.63 2.60 -0.23
CA PHE A 67 11.83 3.45 -1.13
C PHE A 67 12.67 4.38 -2.02
N SER A 68 13.83 4.84 -1.51
CA SER A 68 14.77 5.68 -2.26
C SER A 68 15.37 5.01 -3.49
N GLU A 69 15.40 3.68 -3.52
CA GLU A 69 16.06 2.90 -4.58
C GLU A 69 15.10 2.57 -5.73
N TRP A 70 13.81 2.82 -5.57
CA TRP A 70 12.83 2.44 -6.58
C TRP A 70 13.03 3.26 -7.85
N ASP A 71 12.77 2.67 -9.01
CA ASP A 71 12.55 3.47 -10.21
C ASP A 71 11.05 3.85 -10.33
N GLU A 72 10.70 4.63 -11.35
CA GLU A 72 9.32 5.06 -11.59
C GLU A 72 8.37 3.86 -11.80
N LYS A 73 8.82 2.85 -12.55
CA LYS A 73 8.04 1.65 -12.82
C LYS A 73 7.76 0.86 -11.53
N GLU A 74 8.77 0.70 -10.70
CA GLU A 74 8.69 0.03 -9.41
C GLU A 74 7.78 0.80 -8.44
N MET A 75 7.87 2.13 -8.43
CA MET A 75 6.98 2.99 -7.65
C MET A 75 5.51 2.78 -8.04
N LEU A 76 5.19 2.85 -9.34
CA LEU A 76 3.82 2.64 -9.84
C LEU A 76 3.31 1.23 -9.56
N ARG A 77 4.14 0.20 -9.80
CA ARG A 77 3.80 -1.19 -9.49
C ARG A 77 3.47 -1.35 -8.01
N ASN A 78 4.35 -0.87 -7.13
CA ASN A 78 4.18 -1.05 -5.68
C ASN A 78 2.99 -0.23 -5.18
N ALA A 79 2.72 0.96 -5.74
CA ALA A 79 1.53 1.75 -5.46
C ALA A 79 0.25 0.96 -5.80
N ALA A 80 0.21 0.32 -6.97
CA ALA A 80 -0.91 -0.51 -7.39
C ALA A 80 -1.11 -1.71 -6.44
N ILE A 81 -0.03 -2.37 -6.00
CA ILE A 81 -0.13 -3.48 -5.04
C ILE A 81 -0.68 -3.01 -3.70
N VAL A 82 -0.21 -1.87 -3.17
CA VAL A 82 -0.74 -1.27 -1.92
C VAL A 82 -2.22 -0.92 -2.08
N ALA A 83 -2.60 -0.33 -3.20
CA ALA A 83 -3.97 0.01 -3.50
C ALA A 83 -4.88 -1.22 -3.56
N ALA A 84 -4.46 -2.28 -4.26
CA ALA A 84 -5.19 -3.53 -4.33
C ALA A 84 -5.33 -4.17 -2.94
N LYS A 85 -4.26 -4.15 -2.13
CA LYS A 85 -4.30 -4.63 -0.74
C LYS A 85 -5.30 -3.83 0.09
N ALA A 86 -5.33 -2.50 -0.07
CA ALA A 86 -6.27 -1.62 0.62
C ALA A 86 -7.73 -1.91 0.22
N VAL A 87 -8.00 -2.23 -1.06
CA VAL A 87 -9.33 -2.68 -1.51
C VAL A 87 -9.70 -4.02 -0.87
N VAL A 88 -8.76 -4.97 -0.81
CA VAL A 88 -8.96 -6.28 -0.16
C VAL A 88 -9.23 -6.15 1.33
N ASP A 89 -8.60 -5.17 1.99
CA ASP A 89 -8.80 -4.86 3.41
C ASP A 89 -10.04 -3.98 3.67
N ASP A 90 -10.78 -3.62 2.62
CA ASP A 90 -11.95 -2.73 2.69
C ASP A 90 -11.61 -1.37 3.36
N VAL A 91 -10.44 -0.81 3.02
CA VAL A 91 -10.05 0.55 3.36
C VAL A 91 -10.86 1.52 2.50
N HIS A 92 -11.53 2.47 3.16
CA HIS A 92 -12.27 3.53 2.47
C HIS A 92 -11.35 4.72 2.17
N THR A 93 -11.54 5.38 1.03
CA THR A 93 -10.72 6.56 0.68
C THR A 93 -10.82 7.65 1.74
N THR A 94 -12.01 7.86 2.33
CA THR A 94 -12.27 8.83 3.41
C THR A 94 -11.36 8.64 4.62
N GLN A 95 -10.86 7.42 4.86
CA GLN A 95 -9.98 7.12 5.99
C GLN A 95 -8.55 7.60 5.75
N VAL A 96 -8.11 7.62 4.50
CA VAL A 96 -6.74 7.99 4.10
C VAL A 96 -6.66 9.37 3.43
N ARG A 97 -7.82 9.92 3.03
CA ARG A 97 -7.96 11.20 2.32
C ARG A 97 -7.25 12.36 3.01
N LYS A 98 -7.45 12.52 4.32
CA LYS A 98 -6.86 13.63 5.10
C LYS A 98 -5.33 13.66 5.06
N ILE A 99 -4.70 12.49 4.98
CA ILE A 99 -3.23 12.39 4.91
C ILE A 99 -2.73 12.88 3.55
N ILE A 100 -3.48 12.57 2.50
CA ILE A 100 -3.10 12.89 1.12
C ILE A 100 -3.46 14.34 0.80
N GLU A 101 -4.60 14.85 1.27
CA GLU A 101 -4.94 16.27 1.20
C GLU A 101 -3.83 17.13 1.82
N MET A 102 -3.30 16.71 2.97
CA MET A 102 -2.17 17.40 3.60
C MET A 102 -0.91 17.41 2.71
N ALA A 103 -0.60 16.29 2.06
CA ALA A 103 0.52 16.21 1.13
C ALA A 103 0.29 17.10 -0.11
N LYS A 104 -0.93 17.12 -0.64
CA LYS A 104 -1.34 17.93 -1.79
C LYS A 104 -1.20 19.43 -1.51
N ASP A 105 -1.66 19.88 -0.35
CA ASP A 105 -1.59 21.30 0.02
C ASP A 105 -0.14 21.77 0.09
N VAL A 106 0.76 20.94 0.63
CA VAL A 106 2.20 21.22 0.72
C VAL A 106 2.83 21.20 -0.68
N HIS A 107 2.50 20.20 -1.51
CA HIS A 107 2.97 20.10 -2.89
C HIS A 107 2.61 21.37 -3.68
N ILE A 108 1.35 21.80 -3.64
CA ILE A 108 0.88 23.03 -4.31
C ILE A 108 1.67 24.26 -3.84
N ARG A 109 1.91 24.40 -2.54
CA ARG A 109 2.69 25.52 -2.01
C ARG A 109 4.12 25.55 -2.56
N PHE A 110 4.79 24.39 -2.62
CA PHE A 110 6.15 24.30 -3.16
C PHE A 110 6.23 24.51 -4.67
N SER A 111 5.18 24.16 -5.41
CA SER A 111 5.08 24.37 -6.86
C SER A 111 4.82 25.83 -7.22
N ILE A 112 4.11 26.57 -6.36
CA ILE A 112 3.80 28.01 -6.59
C ILE A 112 4.94 28.91 -6.10
N LYS A 113 5.58 28.57 -4.98
CA LYS A 113 6.64 29.41 -4.39
C LYS A 113 8.03 28.96 -4.82
N GLN A 114 8.60 29.67 -5.78
CA GLN A 114 9.95 29.37 -6.28
C GLN A 114 11.06 29.84 -5.33
N GLU A 115 10.84 30.89 -4.53
CA GLU A 115 11.89 31.57 -3.76
C GLU A 115 11.81 31.35 -2.23
N GLU A 116 11.56 30.12 -1.78
CA GLU A 116 11.69 29.80 -0.34
C GLU A 116 13.11 29.36 0.01
N LYS A 117 13.63 29.85 1.15
CA LYS A 117 14.89 29.38 1.71
C LYS A 117 14.82 27.87 1.93
N GLU A 118 15.83 27.14 1.46
CA GLU A 118 15.89 25.68 1.54
C GLU A 118 15.63 25.13 2.95
N GLU A 119 16.17 25.79 3.98
CA GLU A 119 15.97 25.43 5.39
C GLU A 119 14.48 25.48 5.82
N ASN A 120 13.73 26.46 5.34
CA ASN A 120 12.30 26.56 5.65
C ASN A 120 11.52 25.43 4.98
N VAL A 121 11.88 25.11 3.73
CA VAL A 121 11.29 24.00 2.98
C VAL A 121 11.54 22.67 3.69
N LYS A 122 12.78 22.42 4.14
CA LYS A 122 13.12 21.21 4.91
C LYS A 122 12.30 21.09 6.18
N LYS A 123 12.19 22.17 6.97
CA LYS A 123 11.36 22.21 8.18
C LYS A 123 9.89 21.93 7.90
N GLU A 124 9.34 22.49 6.83
CA GLU A 124 7.95 22.28 6.44
C GLU A 124 7.70 20.83 6.00
N ILE A 125 8.60 20.25 5.20
CA ILE A 125 8.54 18.83 4.80
C ILE A 125 8.59 17.94 6.03
N GLN A 126 9.53 18.17 6.94
CA GLN A 126 9.66 17.36 8.16
C GLN A 126 8.44 17.48 9.06
N SER A 127 7.93 18.70 9.26
CA SER A 127 6.71 18.95 10.04
C SER A 127 5.51 18.22 9.43
N THR A 128 5.36 18.30 8.10
CA THR A 128 4.31 17.62 7.34
C THR A 128 4.41 16.10 7.50
N ALA A 129 5.58 15.51 7.25
CA ALA A 129 5.78 14.07 7.35
C ALA A 129 5.49 13.54 8.77
N ARG A 130 5.89 14.26 9.83
CA ARG A 130 5.52 13.91 11.22
C ARG A 130 4.01 13.92 11.42
N ARG A 131 3.32 14.94 10.91
CA ARG A 131 1.85 15.04 11.01
C ARG A 131 1.15 13.91 10.26
N MET A 132 1.62 13.58 9.06
CA MET A 132 1.10 12.46 8.27
C MET A 132 1.27 11.12 9.00
N MET A 133 2.44 10.88 9.62
CA MET A 133 2.67 9.67 10.43
C MET A 133 1.74 9.61 11.64
N MET A 134 1.55 10.71 12.37
CA MET A 134 0.60 10.76 13.50
C MET A 134 -0.83 10.46 13.07
N LEU A 135 -1.28 11.04 11.94
CA LEU A 135 -2.60 10.78 11.40
C LEU A 135 -2.76 9.33 10.95
N LEU A 136 -1.75 8.75 10.30
CA LEU A 136 -1.76 7.33 9.93
C LEU A 136 -1.88 6.42 11.15
N ALA A 137 -1.09 6.68 12.19
CA ALA A 137 -1.14 5.91 13.43
C ALA A 137 -2.52 6.02 14.11
N TYR A 138 -3.07 7.23 14.19
CA TYR A 138 -4.40 7.47 14.75
C TYR A 138 -5.50 6.75 13.95
N THR A 139 -5.48 6.87 12.61
CA THR A 139 -6.46 6.22 11.74
C THR A 139 -6.36 4.70 11.85
N ALA A 140 -5.15 4.13 11.87
CA ALA A 140 -4.93 2.70 12.05
C ALA A 140 -5.38 2.20 13.43
N GLY A 141 -5.20 3.00 14.48
CA GLY A 141 -5.71 2.71 15.82
C GLY A 141 -7.24 2.72 15.89
N LYS A 142 -7.90 3.65 15.17
CA LYS A 142 -9.36 3.75 15.10
C LYS A 142 -9.99 2.69 14.19
N ASN A 143 -9.32 2.32 13.10
CA ASN A 143 -9.79 1.30 12.17
C ASN A 143 -8.67 0.32 11.82
N LYS A 144 -8.83 -0.92 12.32
CA LYS A 144 -7.86 -2.01 12.12
C LYS A 144 -7.63 -2.35 10.64
N ASN A 145 -8.61 -2.12 9.76
CA ASN A 145 -8.47 -2.36 8.32
C ASN A 145 -7.38 -1.50 7.67
N VAL A 146 -7.09 -0.32 8.26
CA VAL A 146 -6.08 0.61 7.76
C VAL A 146 -4.66 0.22 8.21
N SER A 147 -4.51 -0.75 9.10
CA SER A 147 -3.20 -1.09 9.68
C SER A 147 -2.16 -1.51 8.63
N ASN A 148 -2.53 -2.37 7.67
CA ASN A 148 -1.60 -2.79 6.61
C ASN A 148 -1.20 -1.61 5.72
N PHE A 149 -2.17 -0.76 5.38
CA PHE A 149 -1.93 0.46 4.62
C PHE A 149 -0.95 1.38 5.34
N ALA A 150 -1.20 1.67 6.63
CA ALA A 150 -0.33 2.50 7.44
C ALA A 150 1.09 1.92 7.58
N ASN A 151 1.21 0.60 7.77
CA ASN A 151 2.48 -0.10 7.86
C ASN A 151 3.30 -0.03 6.56
N SER A 152 2.66 0.16 5.40
CA SER A 152 3.36 0.37 4.12
C SER A 152 3.90 1.78 3.97
N LEU A 153 3.15 2.78 4.45
CA LEU A 153 3.48 4.19 4.27
C LEU A 153 4.45 4.70 5.34
N GLN A 154 4.47 4.10 6.52
CA GLN A 154 5.32 4.56 7.61
C GLN A 154 6.82 4.54 7.27
N PRO A 155 7.39 3.50 6.64
CA PRO A 155 8.80 3.52 6.20
C PRO A 155 9.09 4.62 5.18
N VAL A 156 8.17 4.86 4.24
CA VAL A 156 8.29 5.91 3.21
C VAL A 156 8.34 7.30 3.85
N LEU A 157 7.48 7.56 4.83
CA LEU A 157 7.47 8.83 5.56
C LEU A 157 8.67 8.99 6.50
N ALA A 158 9.14 7.90 7.11
CA ALA A 158 10.35 7.92 7.93
C ALA A 158 11.58 8.30 7.08
N TRP A 159 11.71 7.70 5.89
CA TRP A 159 12.76 8.06 4.94
C TRP A 159 12.68 9.55 4.54
N LEU A 160 11.49 10.07 4.27
CA LEU A 160 11.28 11.49 3.93
C LEU A 160 11.68 12.44 5.09
N LEU A 161 11.47 12.03 6.34
CA LEU A 161 11.90 12.81 7.51
C LEU A 161 13.42 12.96 7.60
N GLU A 162 14.13 11.89 7.27
CA GLU A 162 15.59 11.84 7.28
C GLU A 162 16.19 12.54 6.05
N ASN A 163 15.46 12.56 4.93
CA ASN A 163 15.93 13.08 3.64
C ASN A 163 15.00 14.18 3.07
N PRO A 164 14.78 15.29 3.79
CA PRO A 164 13.83 16.31 3.35
C PRO A 164 14.39 17.11 2.17
N SER A 165 13.75 17.01 1.02
CA SER A 165 13.99 17.86 -0.15
C SER A 165 12.69 18.00 -0.96
N LYS A 166 12.56 19.07 -1.77
CA LYS A 166 11.40 19.24 -2.65
C LYS A 166 11.22 18.03 -3.59
N GLU A 167 12.31 17.52 -4.13
CA GLU A 167 12.33 16.35 -5.01
C GLU A 167 11.86 15.08 -4.31
N ASN A 168 12.40 14.78 -3.12
CA ASN A 168 11.98 13.62 -2.34
C ASN A 168 10.53 13.73 -1.89
N PHE A 169 10.09 14.94 -1.53
CA PHE A 169 8.69 15.20 -1.20
C PHE A 169 7.77 14.96 -2.41
N ASN A 170 8.15 15.46 -3.60
CA ASN A 170 7.40 15.24 -4.82
C ASN A 170 7.25 13.75 -5.13
N ARG A 171 8.35 12.99 -5.01
CA ARG A 171 8.35 11.55 -5.21
C ARG A 171 7.41 10.80 -4.25
N VAL A 172 7.38 11.19 -2.97
CA VAL A 172 6.42 10.62 -1.99
C VAL A 172 4.98 11.02 -2.32
N TYR A 173 4.77 12.27 -2.74
CA TYR A 173 3.46 12.77 -3.14
C TYR A 173 2.90 11.99 -4.34
N GLU A 174 3.69 11.82 -5.41
CA GLU A 174 3.32 11.03 -6.60
C GLU A 174 2.99 9.58 -6.24
N PHE A 175 3.78 8.97 -5.34
CA PHE A 175 3.50 7.63 -4.84
C PHE A 175 2.13 7.55 -4.14
N PHE A 176 1.78 8.54 -3.32
CA PHE A 176 0.49 8.60 -2.61
C PHE A 176 -0.67 8.84 -3.58
N GLU A 177 -0.48 9.70 -4.58
CA GLU A 177 -1.47 9.96 -5.61
C GLU A 177 -1.73 8.72 -6.48
N ALA A 178 -0.67 7.99 -6.85
CA ALA A 178 -0.78 6.72 -7.56
C ALA A 178 -1.59 5.69 -6.76
N ILE A 179 -1.34 5.57 -5.45
CA ILE A 179 -2.11 4.67 -4.58
C ILE A 179 -3.61 4.97 -4.62
N ILE A 180 -4.01 6.25 -4.49
CA ILE A 180 -5.44 6.62 -4.53
C ILE A 180 -6.04 6.32 -5.89
N SER A 181 -5.31 6.67 -6.94
CA SER A 181 -5.75 6.50 -8.33
C SER A 181 -6.03 5.02 -8.59
N TYR A 182 -5.11 4.13 -8.21
CA TYR A 182 -5.31 2.69 -8.32
C TYR A 182 -6.37 2.15 -7.36
N HIS A 183 -6.50 2.69 -6.15
CA HIS A 183 -7.52 2.26 -5.20
C HIS A 183 -8.92 2.50 -5.76
N ARG A 184 -9.15 3.71 -6.31
CA ARG A 184 -10.39 4.05 -7.01
C ARG A 184 -10.59 3.18 -8.26
N TYR A 185 -9.52 2.99 -9.04
CA TYR A 185 -9.56 2.15 -10.24
C TYR A 185 -10.02 0.73 -9.94
N PHE A 186 -9.51 0.11 -8.86
CA PHE A 186 -9.83 -1.24 -8.41
C PHE A 186 -11.18 -1.35 -7.66
N GLY A 187 -12.03 -0.31 -7.68
CA GLY A 187 -13.35 -0.34 -7.05
C GLY A 187 -13.30 -0.18 -5.52
N GLY A 188 -12.29 0.53 -5.02
CA GLY A 188 -12.24 0.97 -3.63
C GLY A 188 -13.42 1.87 -3.28
N LYS A 189 -13.92 1.73 -2.05
CA LYS A 189 -15.07 2.49 -1.57
C LYS A 189 -14.65 3.90 -1.15
N GLU A 190 -15.57 4.86 -1.30
CA GLU A 190 -15.37 6.21 -0.78
C GLU A 190 -15.37 6.25 0.75
#